data_AF-A0A9E4LGS5-F1
#
_entry.id   AF-A0A9E4LGS5-F1
#
_cell.length_a   1.000
_cell.length_b   1.000
_cell.length_c   1.000
_cell.angle_alpha   90.00
_cell.angle_beta   90.00
_cell.angle_gamma   90.00
#
_symmetry.space_group_name_H-M   'P 1'
#
loop_
_entity.id
_entity.type
_entity.pdbx_description
1 polymer ?
#
loop_
_entity_poly.entity_id
_entity_poly.type
_entity_poly.pdbx_seq_one_letter_code
_entity_poly.pdbx_strand_id
1 'polypeptide(L)'
;MLLNSRSGQFPDGLANRSGQVGRNYMRHVMAGVVGVMPGQVNLYRGAHQAGIIYDERRHDEARGFSGGFLFETVNFTPESMARFLRPGGWGKEYAKLLEQYERMAAMLIVGEDPPMAGNSISLHPTRKDRYGLPVPVIHYEHHDNSKKMLRYGLDRGRRVY
;
A
#
# COMPACT_ATOMS: atom_id res chain seq x y z
N MET A 1 23.88 -4.39 -7.05
CA MET A 1 23.24 -4.59 -5.74
C MET A 1 24.14 -4.01 -4.65
N LEU A 2 23.83 -2.85 -4.06
CA LEU A 2 24.76 -2.09 -3.20
C LEU A 2 25.15 -2.83 -1.90
N LEU A 3 24.17 -3.30 -1.13
CA LEU A 3 24.41 -4.09 0.09
C LEU A 3 25.09 -5.44 -0.19
N ASN A 4 24.92 -5.97 -1.41
CA ASN A 4 25.51 -7.24 -1.84
C ASN A 4 26.89 -7.06 -2.51
N SER A 5 27.45 -5.85 -2.48
CA SER A 5 28.76 -5.53 -3.06
C SER A 5 29.78 -5.27 -1.94
N ARG A 6 29.87 -6.20 -0.99
CA ARG A 6 30.87 -6.15 0.09
C ARG A 6 32.25 -6.55 -0.43
N SER A 7 33.27 -5.79 -0.07
CA SER A 7 34.67 -6.06 -0.41
C SER A 7 35.59 -5.45 0.65
N GLY A 8 36.91 -5.65 0.53
CA GLY A 8 37.87 -5.02 1.44
C GLY A 8 37.77 -3.48 1.47
N GLN A 9 37.43 -2.84 0.35
CA GLN A 9 37.23 -1.38 0.29
C GLN A 9 35.83 -0.94 0.75
N PHE A 10 34.86 -1.86 0.76
CA PHE A 10 33.46 -1.59 1.06
C PHE A 10 32.91 -2.67 2.01
N PRO A 11 33.34 -2.70 3.28
CA PRO A 11 32.97 -3.78 4.21
C PRO A 11 31.45 -3.87 4.45
N ASP A 12 30.76 -2.73 4.38
CA ASP A 12 29.31 -2.62 4.59
C ASP A 12 28.50 -2.49 3.29
N GLY A 13 29.14 -2.76 2.15
CA GLY A 13 28.55 -2.64 0.82
C GLY A 13 28.93 -1.35 0.10
N LEU A 14 28.82 -1.39 -1.23
CA LEU A 14 29.18 -0.26 -2.09
C LEU A 14 28.27 0.94 -1.79
N ALA A 15 28.87 2.13 -1.73
CA ALA A 15 28.19 3.40 -1.45
C ALA A 15 27.50 3.49 -0.05
N ASN A 16 27.85 2.61 0.89
CA ASN A 16 27.20 2.57 2.21
C ASN A 16 28.01 3.22 3.35
N ARG A 17 28.91 4.17 3.06
CA ARG A 17 29.72 4.85 4.10
C ARG A 17 28.88 5.64 5.11
N SER A 18 27.71 6.12 4.69
CA SER A 18 26.75 6.81 5.57
C SER A 18 25.86 5.86 6.37
N GLY A 19 25.93 4.55 6.09
CA GLY A 19 25.02 3.54 6.63
C GLY A 19 23.57 3.66 6.15
N GLN A 20 23.27 4.52 5.15
CA GLN A 20 21.91 4.80 4.71
C GLN A 20 21.39 3.84 3.63
N VAL A 21 22.24 3.03 3.00
CA VAL A 21 21.78 2.10 1.98
C VAL A 21 20.83 1.09 2.62
N GLY A 22 19.62 1.01 2.07
CA GLY A 22 18.56 0.15 2.60
C GLY A 22 17.81 0.72 3.79
N ARG A 23 18.18 1.89 4.35
CA ARG A 23 17.42 2.55 5.44
C ARG A 23 16.36 3.50 4.90
N ASN A 24 15.47 3.94 5.78
CA ASN A 24 14.37 4.84 5.46
C ASN A 24 13.44 4.24 4.40
N TYR A 25 13.24 2.92 4.48
CA TYR A 25 12.36 2.23 3.54
C TYR A 25 10.93 2.79 3.69
N MET A 26 10.42 3.34 2.59
CA MET A 26 9.08 3.92 2.48
C MET A 26 8.21 3.04 1.58
N ARG A 27 6.90 3.16 1.77
CA ARG A 27 5.87 2.59 0.90
C ARG A 27 4.83 3.66 0.57
N HIS A 28 3.74 3.27 -0.06
CA HIS A 28 2.54 4.08 -0.01
C HIS A 28 1.69 3.72 1.21
N VAL A 29 1.14 4.73 1.87
CA VAL A 29 0.01 4.53 2.78
C VAL A 29 -1.15 4.07 1.93
N MET A 30 -1.64 2.85 2.16
CA MET A 30 -2.66 2.23 1.32
C MET A 30 -3.80 1.65 2.16
N ALA A 31 -5.03 1.97 1.76
CA ALA A 31 -6.26 1.31 2.21
C ALA A 31 -7.26 1.28 1.05
N GLY A 32 -8.22 0.34 1.12
CA GLY A 32 -9.34 0.28 0.19
C GLY A 32 -10.65 0.68 0.86
N VAL A 33 -11.53 1.33 0.10
CA VAL A 33 -12.94 1.49 0.42
C VAL A 33 -13.74 0.86 -0.70
N VAL A 34 -14.72 0.03 -0.34
CA VAL A 34 -15.66 -0.58 -1.29
C VAL A 34 -17.08 -0.22 -0.84
N GLY A 35 -17.88 0.30 -1.76
CA GLY A 35 -19.29 0.62 -1.55
C GLY A 35 -20.20 -0.23 -2.44
N VAL A 36 -21.39 -0.56 -1.95
CA VAL A 36 -22.46 -1.14 -2.77
C VAL A 36 -23.42 -0.02 -3.16
N MET A 37 -23.42 0.35 -4.43
CA MET A 37 -24.17 1.49 -4.93
C MET A 37 -25.66 1.16 -5.15
N PRO A 38 -26.57 2.16 -5.16
CA PRO A 38 -27.99 1.93 -5.43
C PRO A 38 -28.29 1.27 -6.79
N GLY A 39 -27.44 1.49 -7.79
CA GLY A 39 -27.57 0.94 -9.15
C GLY A 39 -26.33 0.17 -9.62
N GLN A 40 -26.39 -0.36 -10.85
CA GLN A 40 -25.27 -1.07 -11.47
C GLN A 40 -24.12 -0.10 -11.77
N VAL A 41 -22.90 -0.49 -11.38
CA VAL A 41 -21.65 0.23 -11.63
C VAL A 41 -20.82 -0.48 -12.70
N ASN A 42 -20.86 -1.82 -12.72
CA ASN A 42 -20.05 -2.68 -13.57
C ASN A 42 -18.53 -2.48 -13.39
N LEU A 43 -18.05 -2.61 -12.13
CA LEU A 43 -16.66 -2.40 -11.70
C LEU A 43 -15.59 -3.10 -12.55
N TYR A 44 -15.92 -4.14 -13.31
CA TYR A 44 -14.99 -4.86 -14.19
C TYR A 44 -14.69 -4.14 -15.52
N ARG A 45 -15.43 -3.07 -15.86
CA ARG A 45 -15.34 -2.42 -17.18
C ARG A 45 -14.45 -1.19 -17.14
N GLY A 46 -13.58 -1.06 -18.16
CA GLY A 46 -12.73 0.11 -18.36
C GLY A 46 -11.28 -0.11 -17.89
N ALA A 47 -10.51 0.98 -17.84
CA ALA A 47 -9.13 0.95 -17.38
C ALA A 47 -9.04 0.55 -15.91
N HIS A 48 -7.99 -0.17 -15.51
CA HIS A 48 -7.84 -0.67 -14.14
C HIS A 48 -7.86 0.45 -13.09
N GLN A 49 -7.28 1.60 -13.40
CA GLN A 49 -7.41 2.84 -12.64
C GLN A 49 -8.18 3.84 -13.50
N ALA A 50 -9.45 4.02 -13.20
CA ALA A 50 -10.39 4.75 -14.06
C ALA A 50 -10.45 6.26 -13.74
N GLY A 51 -9.90 6.69 -12.61
CA GLY A 51 -10.05 8.06 -12.11
C GLY A 51 -9.26 8.31 -10.83
N ILE A 52 -9.03 9.59 -10.55
CA ILE A 52 -8.30 10.05 -9.37
C ILE A 52 -9.01 11.27 -8.79
N ILE A 53 -9.19 11.28 -7.47
CA ILE A 53 -9.67 12.44 -6.69
C ILE A 53 -8.45 13.04 -5.98
N TYR A 54 -8.22 14.33 -6.21
CA TYR A 54 -6.98 15.02 -5.84
C TYR A 54 -7.12 16.01 -4.68
N ASP A 55 -8.33 16.19 -4.15
CA ASP A 55 -8.67 17.22 -3.17
C ASP A 55 -7.81 17.16 -1.90
N GLU A 56 -7.41 15.95 -1.49
CA GLU A 56 -6.63 15.70 -0.28
C GLU A 56 -5.11 15.63 -0.54
N ARG A 57 -4.64 15.91 -1.76
CA ARG A 57 -3.22 15.80 -2.15
C ARG A 57 -2.32 16.83 -1.49
N ARG A 58 -2.87 18.01 -1.16
CA ARG A 58 -2.07 19.11 -0.64
C ARG A 58 -1.56 18.76 0.75
N HIS A 59 -0.38 19.24 1.08
CA HIS A 59 0.09 19.21 2.46
C HIS A 59 -0.79 20.13 3.32
N ASP A 60 -1.34 19.59 4.42
CA ASP A 60 -2.19 20.33 5.37
C ASP A 60 -2.14 19.67 6.75
N GLU A 61 -1.39 20.28 7.65
CA GLU A 61 -1.17 19.80 9.01
C GLU A 61 -2.41 19.91 9.91
N ALA A 62 -3.41 20.71 9.55
CA ALA A 62 -4.66 20.81 10.31
C ALA A 62 -5.43 19.48 10.36
N ARG A 63 -5.10 18.54 9.45
CA ARG A 63 -5.63 17.16 9.44
C ARG A 63 -4.94 16.23 10.46
N GLY A 64 -3.92 16.71 11.17
CA GLY A 64 -3.21 15.97 12.21
C GLY A 64 -2.09 15.05 11.69
N PHE A 65 -1.70 15.18 10.42
CA PHE A 65 -0.59 14.48 9.78
C PHE A 65 0.04 15.38 8.71
N SER A 66 1.30 15.09 8.37
CA SER A 66 2.07 15.70 7.28
C SER A 66 1.91 14.92 5.98
N GLY A 67 1.93 15.64 4.87
CA GLY A 67 1.79 15.11 3.51
C GLY A 67 0.34 15.10 3.04
N GLY A 68 0.09 14.47 1.89
CA GLY A 68 -1.25 14.29 1.33
C GLY A 68 -1.52 12.85 0.87
N PHE A 69 -2.73 12.65 0.36
CA PHE A 69 -3.11 11.40 -0.28
C PHE A 69 -4.10 11.65 -1.41
N LEU A 70 -4.25 10.64 -2.26
CA LEU A 70 -5.17 10.60 -3.38
C LEU A 70 -6.17 9.48 -3.17
N PHE A 71 -7.36 9.63 -3.75
CA PHE A 71 -8.20 8.47 -4.01
C PHE A 71 -8.05 8.06 -5.46
N GLU A 72 -7.72 6.79 -5.68
CA GLU A 72 -7.67 6.18 -6.99
C GLU A 72 -8.89 5.26 -7.12
N THR A 73 -9.83 5.60 -8.00
CA THR A 73 -10.94 4.69 -8.29
C THR A 73 -10.41 3.54 -9.13
N VAL A 74 -10.57 2.33 -8.62
CA VAL A 74 -9.94 1.14 -9.21
C VAL A 74 -10.97 0.07 -9.50
N ASN A 75 -10.73 -0.64 -10.59
CA ASN A 75 -11.54 -1.76 -11.02
C ASN A 75 -10.92 -3.05 -10.48
N PHE A 76 -11.68 -3.84 -9.75
CA PHE A 76 -11.29 -5.20 -9.39
C PHE A 76 -12.10 -6.18 -10.20
N THR A 77 -11.49 -7.28 -10.64
CA THR A 77 -12.22 -8.45 -11.17
C THR A 77 -13.03 -9.12 -10.05
N PRO A 78 -14.03 -9.96 -10.35
CA PRO A 78 -14.76 -10.69 -9.30
C PRO A 78 -13.84 -11.53 -8.42
N GLU A 79 -12.83 -12.16 -9.04
CA GLU A 79 -11.82 -12.96 -8.34
C GLU A 79 -10.98 -12.10 -7.38
N SER A 80 -10.42 -10.99 -7.87
CA SER A 80 -9.65 -10.06 -7.03
C SER A 80 -10.51 -9.53 -5.89
N MET A 81 -11.75 -9.14 -6.16
CA MET A 81 -12.68 -8.66 -5.13
C MET A 81 -12.93 -9.74 -4.07
N ALA A 82 -13.14 -11.00 -4.47
CA ALA A 82 -13.33 -12.12 -3.55
C ALA A 82 -12.10 -12.39 -2.66
N ARG A 83 -10.89 -12.04 -3.10
CA ARG A 83 -9.67 -12.14 -2.26
C ARG A 83 -9.47 -10.92 -1.35
N PHE A 84 -9.73 -9.71 -1.87
CA PHE A 84 -9.40 -8.46 -1.19
C PHE A 84 -10.48 -7.95 -0.24
N LEU A 85 -11.77 -8.15 -0.54
CA LEU A 85 -12.88 -7.55 0.20
C LEU A 85 -12.90 -7.98 1.66
N ARG A 86 -12.61 -9.26 1.92
CA ARG A 86 -12.47 -9.83 3.26
C ARG A 86 -11.47 -10.97 3.25
N PRO A 87 -10.19 -10.73 3.57
CA PRO A 87 -9.18 -11.79 3.66
C PRO A 87 -9.64 -12.91 4.60
N GLY A 88 -9.58 -14.16 4.11
CA GLY A 88 -10.09 -15.33 4.85
C GLY A 88 -11.62 -15.45 4.93
N GLY A 89 -12.36 -14.56 4.26
CA GLY A 89 -13.81 -14.60 4.18
C GLY A 89 -14.31 -15.86 3.45
N TRP A 90 -15.31 -16.52 4.03
CA TRP A 90 -15.93 -17.72 3.48
C TRP A 90 -17.41 -17.81 3.88
N GLY A 91 -18.16 -18.72 3.26
CA GLY A 91 -19.53 -19.05 3.64
C GLY A 91 -20.62 -18.23 2.95
N LYS A 92 -21.87 -18.53 3.30
CA LYS A 92 -23.07 -17.98 2.65
C LYS A 92 -23.15 -16.47 2.75
N GLU A 93 -22.77 -15.91 3.89
CA GLU A 93 -22.75 -14.46 4.12
C GLU A 93 -21.73 -13.77 3.21
N TYR A 94 -20.60 -14.43 2.93
CA TYR A 94 -19.63 -13.88 2.00
C TYR A 94 -20.12 -13.94 0.56
N ALA A 95 -20.69 -15.08 0.16
CA ALA A 95 -21.26 -15.26 -1.16
C ALA A 95 -22.33 -14.20 -1.45
N LYS A 96 -23.25 -13.96 -0.51
CA LYS A 96 -24.27 -12.90 -0.61
C LYS A 96 -23.68 -11.50 -0.78
N LEU A 97 -22.55 -11.22 -0.14
CA LEU A 97 -21.86 -9.94 -0.33
C LEU A 97 -21.29 -9.85 -1.75
N LEU A 98 -20.60 -10.91 -2.22
CA LEU A 98 -20.03 -10.97 -3.57
C LEU A 98 -21.07 -11.01 -4.69
N GLU A 99 -22.27 -11.53 -4.44
CA GLU A 99 -23.42 -11.45 -5.37
C GLU A 99 -23.79 -10.00 -5.70
N GLN A 100 -23.42 -9.02 -4.87
CA GLN A 100 -23.63 -7.60 -5.14
C GLN A 100 -22.56 -6.96 -6.03
N TYR A 101 -21.62 -7.75 -6.56
CA TYR A 101 -20.45 -7.28 -7.29
C TYR A 101 -20.75 -6.29 -8.43
N GLU A 102 -21.81 -6.51 -9.21
CA GLU A 102 -22.17 -5.60 -10.31
C GLU A 102 -22.52 -4.18 -9.86
N ARG A 103 -22.88 -4.03 -8.59
CA ARG A 103 -23.22 -2.76 -7.93
C ARG A 103 -22.06 -2.20 -7.10
N MET A 104 -20.93 -2.89 -7.03
CA MET A 104 -19.79 -2.42 -6.23
C MET A 104 -19.03 -1.30 -6.94
N ALA A 105 -18.57 -0.33 -6.15
CA ALA A 105 -17.56 0.64 -6.54
C ALA A 105 -16.38 0.54 -5.55
N ALA A 106 -15.15 0.71 -6.03
CA ALA A 106 -13.97 0.60 -5.20
C ALA A 106 -12.96 1.72 -5.47
N MET A 107 -12.31 2.15 -4.40
CA MET A 107 -11.18 3.08 -4.46
C MET A 107 -10.07 2.66 -3.52
N LEU A 108 -8.84 3.02 -3.88
CA LEU A 108 -7.68 2.97 -3.01
C LEU A 108 -7.33 4.37 -2.54
N ILE A 109 -7.00 4.49 -1.26
CA ILE A 109 -6.31 5.63 -0.70
C ILE A 109 -4.83 5.39 -0.96
N VAL A 110 -4.14 6.33 -1.61
CA VAL A 110 -2.70 6.27 -1.86
C VAL A 110 -2.07 7.53 -1.29
N GLY A 111 -1.38 7.38 -0.17
CA GLY A 111 -0.77 8.48 0.58
C GLY A 111 0.74 8.35 0.73
N GLU A 112 1.33 9.42 1.23
CA GLU A 112 2.75 9.49 1.55
C GLU A 112 3.07 8.72 2.85
N ASP A 113 4.12 7.90 2.81
CA ASP A 113 4.72 7.28 3.99
C ASP A 113 6.07 7.96 4.25
N PRO A 114 6.25 8.64 5.40
CA PRO A 114 7.48 9.37 5.66
C PRO A 114 8.67 8.43 5.89
N PRO A 115 9.91 8.89 5.64
CA PRO A 115 11.10 8.13 5.95
C PRO A 115 11.21 7.88 7.45
N MET A 116 11.44 6.62 7.84
CA MET A 116 11.69 6.24 9.22
C MET A 116 13.01 5.48 9.31
N ALA A 117 13.94 5.95 10.14
CA ALA A 117 15.27 5.37 10.23
C ALA A 117 15.25 3.88 10.62
N GLY A 118 14.26 3.43 11.41
CA GLY A 118 14.07 2.03 11.78
C GLY A 118 13.57 1.13 10.64
N ASN A 119 12.95 1.70 9.61
CA ASN A 119 12.48 0.94 8.45
C ASN A 119 13.65 0.68 7.51
N SER A 120 13.90 -0.59 7.19
CA SER A 120 15.05 -0.97 6.39
C SER A 120 14.88 -2.26 5.58
N ILE A 121 15.69 -2.36 4.53
CA ILE A 121 15.95 -3.58 3.76
C ILE A 121 17.40 -3.97 4.04
N SER A 122 17.60 -5.15 4.60
CA SER A 122 18.91 -5.76 4.80
C SER A 122 19.03 -7.08 4.01
N LEU A 123 20.20 -7.72 4.05
CA LEU A 123 20.41 -9.03 3.45
C LEU A 123 20.47 -10.08 4.55
N HIS A 124 19.78 -11.20 4.34
CA HIS A 124 19.83 -12.31 5.28
C HIS A 124 21.28 -12.86 5.36
N PRO A 125 21.80 -13.16 6.56
CA PRO A 125 23.20 -13.55 6.73
C PRO A 125 23.57 -14.87 6.03
N THR A 126 22.66 -15.84 5.99
CA THR A 126 22.93 -17.19 5.45
C THR A 126 21.96 -17.68 4.37
N ARG A 127 20.69 -17.24 4.38
CA ARG A 127 19.67 -17.67 3.41
C ARG A 127 19.95 -17.05 2.05
N LYS A 128 19.90 -17.89 1.03
CA LYS A 128 20.12 -17.52 -0.38
C LYS A 128 18.92 -17.92 -1.23
N ASP A 129 18.71 -17.21 -2.33
CA ASP A 129 17.75 -17.57 -3.35
C ASP A 129 18.27 -18.71 -4.25
N ARG A 130 17.46 -19.08 -5.25
CA ARG A 130 17.79 -20.13 -6.24
C ARG A 130 19.02 -19.82 -7.11
N TYR A 131 19.51 -18.59 -7.09
CA TYR A 131 20.70 -18.13 -7.83
C TYR A 131 21.91 -17.92 -6.91
N GLY A 132 21.79 -18.27 -5.62
CA GLY A 132 22.87 -18.15 -4.66
C GLY A 132 23.06 -16.73 -4.09
N LEU A 133 22.12 -15.81 -4.34
CA LEU A 133 22.17 -14.44 -3.82
C LEU A 133 21.50 -14.35 -2.44
N PRO A 134 22.02 -13.56 -1.49
CA PRO A 134 21.35 -13.35 -0.19
C PRO A 134 19.92 -12.84 -0.36
N VAL A 135 18.97 -13.42 0.37
CA VAL A 135 17.57 -12.97 0.32
C VAL A 135 17.41 -11.64 1.09
N PRO A 136 16.58 -10.70 0.60
CA PRO A 136 16.30 -9.47 1.33
C PRO A 136 15.45 -9.73 2.58
N VAL A 137 15.73 -9.00 3.65
CA VAL A 137 14.94 -8.96 4.88
C VAL A 137 14.40 -7.56 5.04
N ILE A 138 13.07 -7.42 5.08
CA ILE A 138 12.39 -6.14 5.23
C ILE A 138 11.96 -5.98 6.68
N HIS A 139 12.46 -4.94 7.34
CA HIS A 139 11.96 -4.46 8.62
C HIS A 139 11.12 -3.21 8.36
N TYR A 140 9.85 -3.25 8.72
CA TYR A 140 8.95 -2.13 8.49
C TYR A 140 7.98 -1.96 9.64
N GLU A 141 7.91 -0.75 10.16
CA GLU A 141 6.96 -0.29 11.15
C GLU A 141 6.14 0.87 10.58
N HIS A 142 4.86 0.91 10.96
CA HIS A 142 3.98 2.00 10.56
C HIS A 142 4.30 3.26 11.38
N HIS A 143 4.69 4.33 10.68
CA HIS A 143 4.82 5.65 11.28
C HIS A 143 3.46 6.17 11.78
N ASP A 144 3.44 6.90 12.89
CA ASP A 144 2.19 7.42 13.46
C ASP A 144 1.49 8.42 12.54
N ASN A 145 2.26 9.20 11.78
CA ASN A 145 1.77 10.02 10.66
C ASN A 145 0.90 9.20 9.70
N SER A 146 1.43 8.07 9.23
CA SER A 146 0.79 7.17 8.28
C SER A 146 -0.49 6.58 8.84
N LYS A 147 -0.51 6.20 10.14
CA LYS A 147 -1.72 5.72 10.81
C LYS A 147 -2.81 6.79 10.89
N LYS A 148 -2.45 8.05 11.20
CA LYS A 148 -3.39 9.18 11.26
C LYS A 148 -3.93 9.52 9.86
N MET A 149 -3.06 9.58 8.86
CA MET A 149 -3.44 9.78 7.46
C MET A 149 -4.40 8.70 6.98
N LEU A 150 -4.12 7.42 7.28
CA LEU A 150 -4.98 6.31 6.88
C LEU A 150 -6.38 6.40 7.48
N ARG A 151 -6.49 6.74 8.77
CA ARG A 151 -7.79 6.91 9.46
C ARG A 151 -8.59 8.05 8.83
N TYR A 152 -7.96 9.20 8.62
CA TYR A 152 -8.61 10.34 7.98
C TYR A 152 -9.04 10.01 6.54
N GLY A 153 -8.17 9.36 5.77
CA GLY A 153 -8.45 8.94 4.39
C GLY A 153 -9.61 7.96 4.30
N LEU A 154 -9.68 6.97 5.20
CA LEU A 154 -10.80 6.03 5.28
C LEU A 154 -12.13 6.75 5.56
N ASP A 155 -12.14 7.71 6.49
CA ASP A 155 -13.34 8.49 6.80
C ASP A 155 -13.79 9.38 5.64
N ARG A 156 -12.84 9.94 4.88
CA ARG A 156 -13.15 10.70 3.66
C ARG A 156 -13.66 9.81 2.53
N GLY A 157 -13.02 8.66 2.30
CA GLY A 157 -13.42 7.72 1.24
C GLY A 157 -14.82 7.16 1.46
N ARG A 158 -15.20 6.88 2.71
CA ARG A 158 -16.56 6.47 3.10
C ARG A 158 -17.64 7.52 2.84
N ARG A 159 -17.29 8.80 2.59
CA ARG A 159 -18.27 9.84 2.24
C ARG A 159 -18.48 9.95 0.73
N VAL A 160 -17.59 9.36 -0.06
CA VAL A 160 -17.69 9.37 -1.53
C VAL A 160 -18.65 8.29 -2.02
N TYR A 161 -18.70 7.14 -1.33
CA TYR A 161 -19.66 6.06 -1.55
C TYR A 161 -20.79 6.12 -0.52
#